data_AF-A0A4U9UCK2-F1
#
_entry.id   AF-A0A4U9UCK2-F1
#
_cell.length_a   1.000
_cell.length_b   1.000
_cell.length_c   1.000
_cell.angle_alpha   90.00
_cell.angle_beta   90.00
_cell.angle_gamma   90.00
#
_symmetry.space_group_name_H-M   'P 1'
#
loop_
_entity.id
_entity.type
_entity.pdbx_description
1 polymer ?
#
loop_
_entity_poly.entity_id
_entity_poly.type
_entity_poly.pdbx_seq_one_letter_code
_entity_poly.pdbx_strand_id
1 'polypeptide(L)'
;MARHPLLLPSRSARNAAETVLARENVKTHHADKYWVQRRSGGNLSPQRHYFSRAMVDKTEREAFVAQEAQRCLECNYVCSKCVDVCPNRANVSIAIPGFQDRFQTLHLDAYCNECGNCAQFCPWQGKPYKDKVTIYSLPQDFANSTNPGFLVDGAQVSVRQGGKLYQLQIDRDGQLEHVPSELEEMCRIISHVHTHHHYLLGQVEV
;
A
#
# COMPACT_ATOMS: atom_id res chain seq x y z
N MET A 1 50.67 -23.36 -1.98
CA MET A 1 49.20 -23.35 -1.79
C MET A 1 48.77 -21.94 -1.39
N ALA A 2 48.50 -21.09 -2.38
CA ALA A 2 48.12 -19.70 -2.16
C ALA A 2 46.62 -19.61 -1.88
N ARG A 3 46.25 -19.01 -0.75
CA ARG A 3 44.85 -18.77 -0.38
C ARG A 3 44.28 -17.67 -1.28
N HIS A 4 43.20 -18.00 -1.98
CA HIS A 4 42.40 -17.07 -2.78
C HIS A 4 41.85 -15.95 -1.86
N PRO A 5 41.99 -14.66 -2.22
CA PRO A 5 41.32 -13.59 -1.50
C PRO A 5 39.81 -13.71 -1.71
N LEU A 6 39.07 -13.67 -0.59
CA LEU A 6 37.63 -13.69 -0.51
C LEU A 6 37.04 -12.60 -1.43
N LEU A 7 36.21 -13.03 -2.38
CA LEU A 7 35.36 -12.18 -3.21
C LEU A 7 34.50 -11.29 -2.29
N LEU A 8 34.72 -9.96 -2.37
CA LEU A 8 33.85 -8.96 -1.77
C LEU A 8 32.40 -9.13 -2.27
N PRO A 9 31.38 -8.93 -1.42
CA PRO A 9 29.99 -9.12 -1.81
C PRO A 9 29.61 -8.15 -2.93
N SER A 10 28.79 -8.67 -3.84
CA SER A 10 28.50 -8.16 -5.18
C SER A 10 27.98 -6.71 -5.23
N ARG A 11 28.44 -6.01 -6.27
CA ARG A 11 27.87 -4.77 -6.82
C ARG A 11 26.37 -5.00 -7.11
N SER A 12 25.46 -4.44 -6.32
CA SER A 12 24.02 -4.63 -6.56
C SER A 12 23.19 -3.39 -6.19
N ALA A 13 21.98 -3.32 -6.75
CA ALA A 13 20.94 -2.31 -6.48
C ALA A 13 20.66 -2.09 -4.98
N ARG A 14 21.04 -3.05 -4.13
CA ARG A 14 20.92 -3.00 -2.67
C ARG A 14 21.68 -1.82 -2.05
N ASN A 15 22.92 -1.54 -2.50
CA ASN A 15 23.73 -0.46 -1.93
C ASN A 15 23.21 0.93 -2.33
N ALA A 16 22.62 1.04 -3.53
CA ALA A 16 21.94 2.27 -3.97
C ALA A 16 20.68 2.53 -3.14
N ALA A 17 19.87 1.48 -2.89
CA ALA A 17 18.72 1.56 -2.00
C ALA A 17 19.11 1.97 -0.56
N GLU A 18 20.18 1.42 0.01
CA GLU A 18 20.67 1.81 1.34
C GLU A 18 21.10 3.29 1.41
N THR A 19 21.72 3.81 0.36
CA THR A 19 22.12 5.23 0.27
C THR A 19 20.91 6.15 0.24
N VAL A 20 19.86 5.77 -0.48
CA VAL A 20 18.58 6.51 -0.50
C VAL A 20 17.94 6.46 0.90
N LEU A 21 17.82 5.29 1.50
CA LEU A 21 17.22 5.12 2.83
C LEU A 21 17.96 5.94 3.90
N ALA A 22 19.30 5.97 3.84
CA ALA A 22 20.11 6.79 4.74
C ALA A 22 19.90 8.31 4.51
N ARG A 23 19.84 8.78 3.25
CA ARG A 23 19.53 10.18 2.91
C ARG A 23 18.18 10.61 3.49
N GLU A 24 17.22 9.70 3.41
CA GLU A 24 15.83 9.92 3.81
C GLU A 24 15.56 9.63 5.29
N ASN A 25 16.58 9.22 6.06
CA ASN A 25 16.48 8.85 7.47
C ASN A 25 15.45 7.72 7.75
N VAL A 26 15.38 6.74 6.85
CA VAL A 26 14.49 5.56 6.92
C VAL A 26 15.31 4.31 7.28
N LYS A 27 14.89 3.55 8.32
CA LYS A 27 15.55 2.29 8.72
C LYS A 27 15.28 1.13 7.74
N THR A 28 16.21 0.18 7.70
CA THR A 28 16.35 -0.88 6.68
C THR A 28 15.48 -2.14 6.91
N HIS A 29 15.46 -3.01 5.90
CA HIS A 29 14.56 -4.16 5.66
C HIS A 29 14.53 -5.34 6.67
N HIS A 30 15.13 -5.22 7.86
CA HIS A 30 15.21 -6.33 8.85
C HIS A 30 14.59 -6.01 10.22
N ALA A 31 13.87 -4.90 10.37
CA ALA A 31 13.18 -4.56 11.61
C ALA A 31 11.68 -4.37 11.39
N ASP A 32 10.93 -4.46 12.50
CA ASP A 32 9.48 -4.38 12.60
C ASP A 32 8.85 -3.27 11.74
N LYS A 33 7.61 -3.52 11.32
CA LYS A 33 6.73 -2.59 10.58
C LYS A 33 6.92 -1.15 11.06
N TYR A 34 7.70 -0.36 10.34
CA TYR A 34 7.79 1.07 10.56
C TYR A 34 7.21 1.80 9.37
N TRP A 35 6.07 2.46 9.61
CA TRP A 35 5.51 3.43 8.69
C TRP A 35 6.38 4.67 8.74
N VAL A 36 7.02 5.03 7.62
CA VAL A 36 7.77 6.27 7.53
C VAL A 36 6.78 7.40 7.75
N GLN A 37 6.94 8.09 8.88
CA GLN A 37 6.28 9.35 9.16
C GLN A 37 6.48 10.26 7.96
N ARG A 38 5.40 10.58 7.24
CA ARG A 38 5.43 11.72 6.34
C ARG A 38 5.72 12.93 7.22
N ARG A 39 6.90 13.54 7.09
CA ARG A 39 7.13 14.87 7.65
C ARG A 39 6.02 15.76 7.12
N SER A 40 5.11 16.17 8.00
CA SER A 40 4.18 17.26 7.75
C SER A 40 5.00 18.44 7.23
N GLY A 41 4.88 18.76 5.93
CA GLY A 41 5.56 19.89 5.30
C GLY A 41 6.86 19.59 4.52
N GLY A 42 7.25 18.33 4.32
CA GLY A 42 8.32 18.01 3.36
C GLY A 42 7.77 18.04 1.93
N ASN A 43 8.21 18.97 1.09
CA ASN A 43 7.98 18.90 -0.35
C ASN A 43 8.37 17.49 -0.82
N LEU A 44 7.43 16.70 -1.36
CA LEU A 44 7.80 15.71 -2.37
C LEU A 44 8.51 16.55 -3.42
N SER A 45 9.85 16.54 -3.40
CA SER A 45 10.61 17.29 -4.38
C SER A 45 10.04 16.87 -5.73
N PRO A 46 9.67 17.82 -6.62
CA PRO A 46 9.31 17.45 -7.97
C PRO A 46 10.61 17.00 -8.63
N GLN A 47 11.07 15.80 -8.28
CA GLN A 47 12.10 15.08 -9.00
C GLN A 47 11.43 14.69 -10.32
N ARG A 48 11.36 15.70 -11.21
CA ARG A 48 11.37 15.50 -12.65
C ARG A 48 12.36 14.37 -12.86
N HIS A 49 11.89 13.25 -13.37
CA HIS A 49 12.67 12.06 -13.69
C HIS A 49 14.01 12.47 -14.34
N TYR A 50 15.03 12.72 -13.51
CA TYR A 50 16.27 13.33 -13.98
C TYR A 50 17.17 12.18 -14.36
N PHE A 51 16.94 11.67 -15.56
CA PHE A 51 17.80 10.68 -16.16
C PHE A 51 19.06 11.39 -16.66
N SER A 52 20.10 11.44 -15.81
CA SER A 52 21.45 11.82 -16.25
C SER A 52 21.85 10.94 -17.44
N ARG A 53 22.03 11.57 -18.62
CA ARG A 53 22.45 10.89 -19.86
C ARG A 53 23.92 10.45 -19.84
N ALA A 54 24.76 11.12 -19.04
CA ALA A 54 26.14 10.73 -18.80
C ALA A 54 26.16 9.63 -17.74
N MET A 55 26.67 8.44 -18.09
CA MET A 55 26.84 7.34 -17.14
C MET A 55 28.19 7.48 -16.44
N VAL A 56 28.16 7.49 -15.11
CA VAL A 56 29.37 7.32 -14.30
C VAL A 56 29.84 5.87 -14.44
N ASP A 57 31.15 5.66 -14.60
CA ASP A 57 31.71 4.32 -14.70
C ASP A 57 31.51 3.56 -13.38
N LYS A 58 31.21 2.26 -13.45
CA LYS A 58 30.94 1.39 -12.29
C LYS A 58 32.17 1.24 -11.36
N THR A 59 33.35 1.59 -11.85
CA THR A 59 34.61 1.61 -11.10
C THR A 59 34.69 2.80 -10.15
N GLU A 60 34.01 3.92 -10.45
CA GLU A 60 33.91 5.11 -9.61
C GLU A 60 32.79 4.95 -8.57
N ARG A 61 33.03 4.09 -7.57
CA ARG A 61 32.03 3.56 -6.63
C ARG A 61 31.08 4.62 -6.04
N GLU A 62 31.62 5.67 -5.43
CA GLU A 62 30.83 6.67 -4.70
C GLU A 62 30.01 7.53 -5.66
N ALA A 63 30.62 7.98 -6.75
CA ALA A 63 29.94 8.76 -7.78
C ALA A 63 28.84 7.96 -8.49
N PHE A 64 29.08 6.68 -8.76
CA PHE A 64 28.09 5.76 -9.33
C PHE A 64 26.90 5.56 -8.38
N VAL A 65 27.17 5.31 -7.09
CA VAL A 65 26.12 5.13 -6.08
C VAL A 65 25.30 6.41 -5.90
N ALA A 66 25.94 7.58 -5.86
CA ALA A 66 25.26 8.86 -5.77
C ALA A 66 24.39 9.13 -7.01
N GLN A 67 24.89 8.82 -8.22
CA GLN A 67 24.12 8.96 -9.46
C GLN A 67 22.93 8.00 -9.51
N GLU A 68 23.08 6.76 -9.07
CA GLU A 68 21.99 5.78 -9.08
C GLU A 68 20.93 6.10 -8.02
N ALA A 69 21.33 6.60 -6.84
CA ALA A 69 20.41 7.07 -5.82
C ALA A 69 19.51 8.22 -6.32
N GLN A 70 20.01 9.08 -7.22
CA GLN A 70 19.23 10.16 -7.85
C GLN A 70 18.16 9.66 -8.84
N ARG A 71 18.21 8.40 -9.28
CA ARG A 71 17.20 7.78 -10.14
C ARG A 71 16.07 7.11 -9.36
N CYS A 72 16.15 7.12 -8.03
CA CYS A 72 15.13 6.51 -7.19
C CYS A 72 13.76 7.16 -7.45
N LEU A 73 12.74 6.33 -7.65
CA LEU A 73 11.36 6.78 -7.85
C LEU A 73 10.60 6.97 -6.52
N GLU A 74 11.30 6.96 -5.39
CA GLU A 74 10.69 7.18 -4.06
C GLU A 74 9.53 6.20 -3.76
N CYS A 75 9.61 4.96 -4.27
CA CYS A 75 8.57 3.92 -4.11
C CYS A 75 8.29 3.57 -2.63
N ASN A 76 9.19 3.94 -1.72
CA ASN A 76 9.02 3.80 -0.27
C ASN A 76 8.04 4.83 0.32
N TYR A 77 7.76 5.94 -0.38
CA TYR A 77 6.81 6.98 0.05
C TYR A 77 5.41 6.78 -0.52
N VAL A 78 5.29 6.19 -1.71
CA VAL A 78 4.00 5.87 -2.33
C VAL A 78 4.09 4.47 -2.92
N CYS A 79 3.49 3.49 -2.25
CA CYS A 79 3.47 2.11 -2.72
C CYS A 79 2.08 1.73 -3.25
N SER A 80 1.98 1.55 -4.56
CA SER A 80 0.79 1.01 -5.25
C SER A 80 1.09 -0.30 -5.99
N LYS A 81 2.22 -0.97 -5.68
CA LYS A 81 2.68 -2.13 -6.46
C LYS A 81 1.63 -3.24 -6.57
N CYS A 82 0.86 -3.46 -5.51
CA CYS A 82 -0.23 -4.45 -5.49
C CYS A 82 -1.38 -4.12 -6.46
N VAL A 83 -1.59 -2.85 -6.78
CA VAL A 83 -2.52 -2.38 -7.82
C VAL A 83 -1.96 -2.70 -9.19
N ASP A 84 -0.70 -2.34 -9.43
CA ASP A 84 -0.07 -2.46 -10.75
C ASP A 84 0.15 -3.91 -11.18
N VAL A 85 0.43 -4.80 -10.24
CA VAL A 85 0.70 -6.22 -10.55
C VAL A 85 -0.56 -7.08 -10.51
N CYS A 86 -1.70 -6.61 -10.01
CA CYS A 86 -2.87 -7.47 -9.89
C CYS A 86 -3.44 -7.79 -11.28
N PRO A 87 -3.41 -9.07 -11.73
CA PRO A 87 -3.91 -9.41 -13.07
C PRO A 87 -5.42 -9.17 -13.20
N ASN A 88 -6.16 -9.26 -12.09
CA ASN A 88 -7.60 -9.05 -12.05
C ASN A 88 -7.99 -7.61 -11.64
N ARG A 89 -7.02 -6.72 -11.41
CA ARG A 89 -7.25 -5.35 -10.90
C ARG A 89 -8.10 -5.30 -9.61
N ALA A 90 -7.96 -6.31 -8.76
CA ALA A 90 -8.67 -6.45 -7.48
C ALA A 90 -8.10 -5.55 -6.36
N ASN A 91 -7.02 -4.80 -6.59
CA ASN A 91 -6.56 -3.76 -5.68
C ASN A 91 -6.71 -2.42 -6.38
N VAL A 92 -7.26 -1.43 -5.69
CA VAL A 92 -7.41 -0.06 -6.21
C VAL A 92 -6.81 0.93 -5.22
N SER A 93 -6.28 2.04 -5.72
CA SER A 93 -5.75 3.13 -4.89
C SER A 93 -6.64 4.35 -5.04
N ILE A 94 -7.26 4.79 -3.95
CA ILE A 94 -8.18 5.93 -3.96
C ILE A 94 -7.68 7.03 -3.02
N ALA A 95 -7.89 8.29 -3.40
CA ALA A 95 -7.44 9.43 -2.62
C ALA A 95 -8.46 9.76 -1.52
N ILE A 96 -8.17 9.42 -0.27
CA ILE A 96 -9.08 9.65 0.86
C ILE A 96 -8.50 10.74 1.76
N PRO A 97 -9.18 11.88 1.93
CA PRO A 97 -8.70 12.94 2.82
C PRO A 97 -8.69 12.48 4.29
N GLY A 98 -7.93 13.18 5.13
CA GLY A 98 -7.87 12.91 6.57
C GLY A 98 -6.94 11.78 7.00
N PHE A 99 -6.26 11.13 6.06
CA PHE A 99 -5.19 10.17 6.36
C PHE A 99 -3.82 10.82 6.25
N GLN A 100 -2.86 10.30 7.00
CA GLN A 100 -1.46 10.59 6.72
C GLN A 100 -1.16 10.19 5.28
N ASP A 101 -1.49 8.97 4.86
CA ASP A 101 -1.40 8.56 3.47
C ASP A 101 -2.52 9.11 2.57
N ARG A 102 -2.17 9.92 1.56
CA ARG A 102 -3.20 10.55 0.71
C ARG A 102 -4.01 9.48 -0.03
N PHE A 103 -3.34 8.40 -0.40
CA PHE A 103 -3.95 7.29 -1.12
C PHE A 103 -4.09 6.08 -0.20
N GLN A 104 -5.29 5.52 -0.17
CA GLN A 104 -5.59 4.28 0.51
C GLN A 104 -5.78 3.18 -0.54
N THR A 105 -5.03 2.09 -0.39
CA THR A 105 -5.19 0.91 -1.23
C THR A 105 -6.27 0.02 -0.63
N LEU A 106 -7.35 -0.17 -1.38
CA LEU A 106 -8.46 -1.05 -1.04
C LEU A 106 -8.41 -2.34 -1.87
N HIS A 107 -8.83 -3.44 -1.28
CA HIS A 107 -8.97 -4.74 -1.92
C HIS A 107 -10.45 -4.97 -2.27
N LEU A 108 -10.74 -5.42 -3.49
CA LEU A 108 -12.08 -5.76 -3.97
C LEU A 108 -12.18 -7.28 -4.00
N ASP A 109 -12.90 -7.85 -3.04
CA ASP A 109 -12.94 -9.29 -2.84
C ASP A 109 -13.47 -10.03 -4.07
N ALA A 110 -14.58 -9.54 -4.62
CA ALA A 110 -15.27 -10.13 -5.76
C ALA A 110 -14.41 -10.28 -7.04
N TYR A 111 -13.29 -9.54 -7.16
CA TYR A 111 -12.39 -9.62 -8.31
C TYR A 111 -11.13 -10.44 -8.03
N CYS A 112 -10.87 -10.78 -6.77
CA CYS A 112 -9.68 -11.51 -6.37
C CYS A 112 -9.89 -13.01 -6.54
N ASN A 113 -8.93 -13.68 -7.17
CA ASN A 113 -8.87 -15.15 -7.25
C ASN A 113 -7.77 -15.75 -6.39
N GLU A 114 -7.27 -14.98 -5.42
CA GLU A 114 -6.15 -15.34 -4.54
C GLU A 114 -4.87 -15.81 -5.27
N CYS A 115 -4.61 -15.37 -6.50
CA CYS A 115 -3.39 -15.76 -7.25
C CYS A 115 -2.06 -15.40 -6.57
N GLY A 116 -2.08 -14.58 -5.51
CA GLY A 116 -0.91 -14.25 -4.70
C GLY A 116 0.07 -13.24 -5.34
N ASN A 117 -0.23 -12.72 -6.54
CA ASN A 117 0.72 -11.85 -7.25
C ASN A 117 1.05 -10.58 -6.45
N CYS A 118 0.03 -9.97 -5.83
CA CYS A 118 0.23 -8.79 -4.98
C CYS A 118 1.11 -9.07 -3.75
N ALA A 119 1.13 -10.30 -3.23
CA ALA A 119 1.99 -10.69 -2.12
C ALA A 119 3.43 -10.95 -2.60
N GLN A 120 3.60 -11.66 -3.72
CA GLN A 120 4.92 -11.95 -4.30
C GLN A 120 5.71 -10.67 -4.62
N PHE A 121 5.03 -9.65 -5.16
CA PHE A 121 5.65 -8.38 -5.52
C PHE A 121 5.57 -7.33 -4.41
N CYS A 122 5.07 -7.67 -3.22
CA CYS A 122 5.05 -6.74 -2.12
C CYS A 122 6.49 -6.50 -1.65
N PRO A 123 7.00 -5.26 -1.68
CA PRO A 123 8.33 -4.96 -1.15
C PRO A 123 8.39 -5.08 0.39
N TRP A 124 7.20 -5.13 1.02
CA TRP A 124 7.00 -5.37 2.44
C TRP A 124 6.60 -6.83 2.65
N GLN A 125 6.86 -7.39 3.84
CA GLN A 125 6.39 -8.74 4.21
C GLN A 125 4.87 -8.73 4.50
N GLY A 126 4.05 -8.40 3.49
CA GLY A 126 2.60 -8.32 3.59
C GLY A 126 1.90 -9.03 2.44
N LYS A 127 0.65 -9.40 2.66
CA LYS A 127 -0.27 -10.01 1.69
C LYS A 127 -1.41 -9.01 1.43
N PRO A 128 -1.28 -8.12 0.43
CA PRO A 128 -2.25 -7.02 0.23
C PRO A 128 -3.71 -7.50 0.11
N TYR A 129 -3.95 -8.63 -0.53
CA TYR A 129 -5.28 -9.24 -0.65
C TYR A 129 -5.88 -9.75 0.68
N LYS A 130 -5.10 -9.78 1.76
CA LYS A 130 -5.54 -10.14 3.13
C LYS A 130 -5.43 -8.99 4.12
N ASP A 131 -4.38 -8.20 4.00
CA ASP A 131 -4.01 -7.21 5.01
C ASP A 131 -4.67 -5.84 4.77
N LYS A 132 -5.06 -5.52 3.53
CA LYS A 132 -5.70 -4.25 3.18
C LYS A 132 -7.20 -4.30 3.44
N VAL A 133 -7.79 -3.12 3.63
CA VAL A 133 -9.25 -2.97 3.80
C VAL A 133 -9.94 -3.58 2.59
N THR A 134 -10.78 -4.58 2.86
CA THR A 134 -11.52 -5.33 1.84
C THR A 134 -12.92 -4.78 1.70
N ILE A 135 -13.33 -4.49 0.48
CA ILE A 135 -14.72 -4.22 0.12
C ILE A 135 -15.32 -5.54 -0.35
N TYR A 136 -16.42 -5.93 0.27
CA TYR A 136 -17.17 -7.13 -0.09
C TYR A 136 -18.43 -6.74 -0.85
N SER A 137 -18.77 -7.54 -1.86
CA SER A 137 -20.02 -7.41 -2.61
C SER A 137 -21.10 -8.38 -2.13
N LEU A 138 -20.70 -9.52 -1.53
CA LEU A 138 -21.61 -10.57 -1.07
C LEU A 138 -21.53 -10.79 0.45
N PRO A 139 -22.67 -11.01 1.14
CA PRO A 139 -22.69 -11.38 2.55
C PRO A 139 -21.92 -12.67 2.87
N GLN A 140 -21.94 -13.64 1.95
CA GLN A 140 -21.30 -14.93 2.11
C GLN A 140 -19.77 -14.79 2.14
N ASP A 141 -19.21 -13.99 1.24
CA ASP A 141 -17.78 -13.71 1.18
C ASP A 141 -17.32 -12.93 2.41
N PHE A 142 -18.11 -11.93 2.84
CA PHE A 142 -17.85 -11.23 4.09
C PHE A 142 -17.80 -12.22 5.26
N ALA A 143 -18.79 -13.11 5.38
CA ALA A 143 -18.87 -14.10 6.46
C ALA A 143 -17.71 -15.11 6.44
N ASN A 144 -17.27 -15.56 5.27
CA ASN A 144 -16.24 -16.58 5.10
C ASN A 144 -14.80 -16.04 5.15
N SER A 145 -14.63 -14.72 5.14
CA SER A 145 -13.31 -14.09 5.23
C SER A 145 -12.89 -13.75 6.67
N THR A 146 -11.62 -13.47 6.86
CA THR A 146 -11.08 -12.88 8.11
C THR A 146 -10.47 -11.49 7.89
N ASN A 147 -10.45 -10.99 6.65
CA ASN A 147 -9.80 -9.73 6.33
C ASN A 147 -10.54 -8.55 6.98
N PRO A 148 -9.83 -7.50 7.41
CA PRO A 148 -10.45 -6.24 7.79
C PRO A 148 -11.16 -5.65 6.57
N GLY A 149 -12.34 -5.08 6.76
CA GLY A 149 -13.15 -4.64 5.63
C GLY A 149 -14.61 -4.40 5.96
N PHE A 150 -15.40 -4.15 4.93
CA PHE A 150 -16.80 -3.84 5.10
C PHE A 150 -17.66 -4.30 3.90
N LEU A 151 -18.93 -4.53 4.20
CA LEU A 151 -20.00 -4.79 3.25
C LEU A 151 -21.08 -3.72 3.46
N VAL A 152 -21.54 -3.10 2.38
CA VAL A 152 -22.67 -2.17 2.39
C VAL A 152 -23.87 -2.86 1.73
N ASP A 153 -24.98 -2.97 2.45
CA ASP A 153 -26.25 -3.52 1.96
C ASP A 153 -27.38 -2.53 2.28
N GLY A 154 -27.75 -1.73 1.29
CA GLY A 154 -28.65 -0.59 1.49
C GLY A 154 -28.09 0.40 2.51
N ALA A 155 -28.82 0.64 3.59
CA ALA A 155 -28.39 1.51 4.70
C ALA A 155 -27.56 0.77 5.76
N GLN A 156 -27.46 -0.56 5.70
CA GLN A 156 -26.73 -1.35 6.67
C GLN A 156 -25.27 -1.51 6.25
N VAL A 157 -24.34 -1.31 7.20
CA VAL A 157 -22.91 -1.54 6.97
C VAL A 157 -22.40 -2.57 7.97
N SER A 158 -21.97 -3.71 7.45
CA SER A 158 -21.24 -4.72 8.23
C SER A 158 -19.75 -4.43 8.16
N VAL A 159 -19.09 -4.25 9.31
CA VAL A 159 -17.66 -3.92 9.38
C VAL A 159 -16.91 -4.99 10.16
N ARG A 160 -15.75 -5.41 9.64
CA ARG A 160 -14.77 -6.24 10.36
C ARG A 160 -13.49 -5.45 10.59
N GLN A 161 -13.06 -5.33 11.85
CA GLN A 161 -11.80 -4.69 12.21
C GLN A 161 -11.22 -5.36 13.47
N GLY A 162 -9.92 -5.67 13.46
CA GLY A 162 -9.26 -6.29 14.61
C GLY A 162 -9.88 -7.62 15.06
N GLY A 163 -10.48 -8.38 14.13
CA GLY A 163 -11.19 -9.63 14.41
C GLY A 163 -12.59 -9.47 15.03
N LYS A 164 -13.04 -8.24 15.28
CA LYS A 164 -14.38 -7.92 15.79
C LYS A 164 -15.33 -7.57 14.63
N LEU A 165 -16.62 -7.84 14.82
CA LEU A 165 -17.69 -7.48 13.89
C LEU A 165 -18.55 -6.36 14.46
N TYR A 166 -18.93 -5.43 13.59
CA TYR A 166 -19.78 -4.29 13.94
C TYR A 166 -20.88 -4.14 12.90
N GLN A 167 -22.01 -3.61 13.35
CA GLN A 167 -23.15 -3.27 12.52
C GLN A 167 -23.42 -1.79 12.69
N LEU A 168 -23.31 -1.05 11.60
CA LEU A 168 -23.52 0.40 11.55
C LEU A 168 -24.64 0.71 10.57
N GLN A 169 -25.18 1.93 10.67
CA GLN A 169 -26.12 2.48 9.71
C GLN A 169 -25.47 3.64 8.99
N ILE A 170 -25.62 3.70 7.67
CA ILE A 170 -25.14 4.78 6.81
C ILE A 170 -26.33 5.47 6.15
N ASP A 171 -26.33 6.80 6.19
CA ASP A 171 -27.33 7.60 5.49
C ASP A 171 -26.95 7.89 4.03
N ARG A 172 -27.82 8.62 3.32
CA ARG A 172 -27.60 8.97 1.90
C ARG A 172 -26.42 9.90 1.70
N ASP A 173 -26.07 10.70 2.69
CA ASP A 173 -24.94 11.63 2.68
C ASP A 173 -23.63 10.95 3.12
N GLY A 174 -23.68 9.64 3.36
CA GLY A 174 -22.55 8.82 3.75
C GLY A 174 -22.14 8.98 5.22
N GLN A 175 -22.97 9.56 6.07
CA GLN A 175 -22.70 9.67 7.50
C GLN A 175 -23.04 8.36 8.21
N LEU A 176 -22.14 7.93 9.10
CA LEU A 176 -22.30 6.73 9.92
C LEU A 176 -22.71 7.14 11.33
N GLU A 177 -23.75 6.51 11.86
CA GLU A 177 -24.22 6.77 13.22
C GLU A 177 -23.44 5.97 14.28
N HIS A 178 -23.29 6.53 15.48
CA HIS A 178 -22.73 5.85 16.65
C HIS A 178 -21.36 5.18 16.41
N VAL A 179 -20.47 5.84 15.66
CA VAL A 179 -19.15 5.31 15.29
C VAL A 179 -18.28 5.02 16.53
N PRO A 180 -17.87 3.76 16.77
CA PRO A 180 -16.88 3.43 17.79
C PRO A 180 -15.53 4.08 17.47
N SER A 181 -14.80 4.53 18.49
CA SER A 181 -13.49 5.19 18.31
C SER A 181 -12.48 4.32 17.55
N GLU A 182 -12.53 3.00 17.74
CA GLU A 182 -11.68 2.03 17.03
C GLU A 182 -11.99 1.89 15.53
N LEU A 183 -13.11 2.45 15.05
CA LEU A 183 -13.53 2.44 13.65
C LEU A 183 -13.42 3.81 12.95
N GLU A 184 -12.91 4.86 13.59
CA GLU A 184 -12.89 6.22 13.02
C GLU A 184 -12.28 6.26 11.60
N GLU A 185 -11.13 5.62 11.42
CA GLU A 185 -10.45 5.53 10.12
C GLU A 185 -11.26 4.69 9.11
N MET A 186 -11.76 3.52 9.53
CA MET A 186 -12.56 2.64 8.67
C MET A 186 -13.85 3.34 8.22
N CYS A 187 -14.52 4.04 9.12
CA CYS A 187 -15.74 4.80 8.82
C CYS A 187 -15.45 5.94 7.84
N ARG A 188 -14.30 6.62 7.97
CA ARG A 188 -13.87 7.62 6.98
C ARG A 188 -13.70 7.02 5.58
N ILE A 189 -13.14 5.81 5.49
CA ILE A 189 -13.01 5.08 4.21
C ILE A 189 -14.41 4.74 3.67
N ILE A 190 -15.27 4.15 4.50
CA ILE A 190 -16.64 3.75 4.12
C ILE A 190 -17.42 4.95 3.60
N SER A 191 -17.49 6.04 4.37
CA SER A 191 -18.18 7.27 4.00
C SER A 191 -17.66 7.83 2.67
N HIS A 192 -16.34 7.85 2.47
CA HIS A 192 -15.74 8.36 1.24
C HIS A 192 -16.04 7.45 0.03
N VAL A 193 -15.96 6.13 0.19
CA VAL A 193 -16.31 5.17 -0.86
C VAL A 193 -17.79 5.29 -1.22
N HIS A 194 -18.68 5.34 -0.23
CA HIS A 194 -20.12 5.47 -0.45
C HIS A 194 -20.47 6.73 -1.25
N THR A 195 -19.85 7.87 -0.92
CA THR A 195 -20.18 9.18 -1.51
C THR A 195 -19.49 9.44 -2.86
N HIS A 196 -18.25 8.98 -3.06
CA HIS A 196 -17.44 9.34 -4.23
C HIS A 196 -17.08 8.15 -5.13
N HIS A 197 -17.18 6.93 -4.62
CA HIS A 197 -16.76 5.70 -5.31
C HIS A 197 -17.80 4.58 -5.21
N HIS A 198 -19.10 4.92 -5.23
CA HIS A 198 -20.20 3.96 -5.06
C HIS A 198 -20.16 2.78 -6.03
N TYR A 199 -19.54 2.95 -7.22
CA TYR A 199 -19.34 1.89 -8.20
C TYR A 199 -18.46 0.73 -7.68
N LEU A 200 -17.70 0.93 -6.59
CA LEU A 200 -16.94 -0.12 -5.91
C LEU A 200 -17.81 -1.00 -5.00
N LEU A 201 -19.03 -0.57 -4.70
CA LEU A 201 -20.00 -1.29 -3.84
C LEU A 201 -21.00 -2.12 -4.65
N GLY A 202 -20.75 -2.29 -5.95
CA GLY A 202 -21.67 -2.98 -6.85
C GLY A 202 -21.90 -4.43 -6.47
N GLN A 203 -23.14 -4.89 -6.68
CA GLN A 203 -23.48 -6.31 -6.55
C GLN A 203 -22.85 -7.11 -7.69
N VAL A 204 -22.46 -8.34 -7.37
CA VAL A 204 -22.00 -9.33 -8.34
C VAL A 204 -23.03 -10.46 -8.38
N GLU A 205 -23.23 -11.05 -9.56
CA GLU A 205 -24.12 -12.19 -9.72
C GLU A 205 -23.54 -13.42 -9.00
N VAL A 206 -24.43 -14.20 -8.39
CA VAL A 206 -24.12 -15.44 -7.66
C VAL A 206 -24.25 -16.65 -8.59
#